data_AF-A0A946YAJ6-F1
#
_entry.id   AF-A0A946YAJ6-F1
#
_cell.length_a   1.000
_cell.length_b   1.000
_cell.length_c   1.000
_cell.angle_alpha   90.00
_cell.angle_beta   90.00
_cell.angle_gamma   90.00
#
_symmetry.space_group_name_H-M   'P 1'
#
loop_
_entity.id
_entity.type
_entity.pdbx_description
1 polymer ?
#
loop_
_entity_poly.entity_id
_entity_poly.type
_entity_poly.pdbx_seq_one_letter_code
_entity_poly.pdbx_strand_id
1 'polypeptide(L)'
;MSHVLIERLIEDLGYTEVSLENHDEFVATSGLNVLFFPGDPKTVKDATDVAVVLPELMHVFAGRLNAGVVTDVFGDGKTLKRRYGFSQYPALVFVRSGDYVGTIMRMRDWAEYIGSIKEFLVAPPRRPPGFSIDVVSA
;
A
#
# COMPACT_ATOMS: atom_id res chain seq x y z
N MET A 1 -16.18 -4.24 -8.74
CA MET A 1 -15.66 -5.21 -9.74
C MET A 1 -14.16 -5.15 -9.62
N SER A 2 -13.59 -6.12 -8.92
CA SER A 2 -12.17 -6.40 -8.91
C SER A 2 -11.71 -6.80 -10.31
N HIS A 3 -10.44 -6.52 -10.62
CA HIS A 3 -9.82 -6.86 -11.91
C HIS A 3 -9.02 -8.15 -11.73
N VAL A 4 -8.99 -9.04 -12.71
CA VAL A 4 -8.36 -10.38 -12.62
C VAL A 4 -6.91 -10.36 -12.10
N LEU A 5 -6.13 -9.35 -12.49
CA LEU A 5 -4.74 -9.19 -12.01
C LEU A 5 -4.64 -8.84 -10.52
N ILE A 6 -5.65 -8.16 -9.97
CA ILE A 6 -5.71 -7.85 -8.54
C ILE A 6 -6.21 -9.07 -7.77
N GLU A 7 -7.20 -9.79 -8.29
CA GLU A 7 -7.70 -11.05 -7.69
C GLU A 7 -6.59 -12.08 -7.59
N ARG A 8 -5.78 -12.23 -8.65
CA ARG A 8 -4.61 -13.11 -8.68
C ARG A 8 -3.60 -12.84 -7.56
N LEU A 9 -3.46 -11.61 -7.07
CA LEU A 9 -2.57 -11.31 -5.94
C LEU A 9 -3.02 -12.04 -4.66
N ILE A 10 -4.32 -12.20 -4.48
CA ILE A 10 -4.92 -12.83 -3.30
C ILE A 10 -5.06 -14.34 -3.56
N GLU A 11 -5.70 -14.72 -4.65
CA GLU A 11 -6.07 -16.11 -4.93
C GLU A 11 -4.87 -17.00 -5.27
N ASP A 12 -3.96 -16.53 -6.13
CA ASP A 12 -2.83 -17.36 -6.61
C ASP A 12 -1.55 -17.09 -5.80
N LEU A 13 -1.32 -15.83 -5.42
CA LEU A 13 -0.09 -15.40 -4.76
C LEU A 13 -0.22 -15.31 -3.23
N GLY A 14 -1.43 -15.49 -2.69
CA GLY A 14 -1.69 -15.61 -1.26
C GLY A 14 -1.49 -14.32 -0.47
N TYR A 15 -1.60 -13.15 -1.10
CA TYR A 15 -1.50 -11.88 -0.37
C TYR A 15 -2.75 -11.65 0.48
N THR A 16 -2.54 -11.10 1.67
CA THR A 16 -3.64 -10.85 2.60
C THR A 16 -4.57 -9.78 2.03
N GLU A 17 -5.87 -10.09 1.93
CA GLU A 17 -6.87 -9.07 1.69
C GLU A 17 -7.04 -8.21 2.95
N VAL A 18 -6.75 -6.91 2.85
CA VAL A 18 -6.75 -6.00 4.00
C VAL A 18 -8.02 -5.15 4.00
N SER A 19 -8.76 -5.25 5.11
CA SER A 19 -9.95 -4.49 5.45
C SER A 19 -9.67 -3.62 6.67
N LEU A 20 -10.62 -2.76 7.09
CA LEU A 20 -10.49 -2.02 8.34
C LEU A 20 -10.39 -2.92 9.57
N GLU A 21 -11.00 -4.11 9.51
CA GLU A 21 -11.07 -5.04 10.64
C GLU A 21 -9.72 -5.71 10.94
N ASN A 22 -8.97 -6.08 9.90
CA ASN A 22 -7.69 -6.78 10.04
C ASN A 22 -6.46 -5.88 9.82
N HIS A 23 -6.67 -4.62 9.44
CA HIS A 23 -5.61 -3.69 9.09
C HIS A 23 -4.54 -3.57 10.18
N ASP A 24 -4.96 -3.30 11.42
CA ASP A 24 -4.03 -3.04 12.52
C ASP A 24 -3.21 -4.28 12.88
N GLU A 25 -3.81 -5.47 12.80
CA GLU A 25 -3.11 -6.75 12.96
C GLU A 25 -2.09 -6.97 11.83
N PHE A 26 -2.49 -6.74 10.58
CA PHE A 26 -1.61 -6.89 9.43
C PHE A 26 -0.38 -5.99 9.54
N VAL A 27 -0.56 -4.70 9.82
CA VAL A 27 0.57 -3.75 9.89
C VAL A 27 1.43 -3.90 11.15
N ALA A 28 0.94 -4.61 12.17
CA ALA A 28 1.70 -4.97 13.36
C ALA A 28 2.64 -6.18 13.12
N THR A 29 2.48 -6.89 12.00
CA THR A 29 3.39 -7.97 11.59
C THR A 29 4.82 -7.46 11.49
N SER A 30 5.77 -8.27 11.95
CA SER A 30 7.19 -7.92 11.90
C SER A 30 7.66 -7.73 10.45
N GLY A 31 8.55 -6.76 10.24
CA GLY A 31 9.06 -6.41 8.92
C GLY A 31 8.41 -5.15 8.35
N LEU A 32 8.58 -4.95 7.04
CA LEU A 32 8.01 -3.81 6.33
C LEU A 32 6.75 -4.26 5.58
N ASN A 33 5.59 -3.87 6.08
CA ASN A 33 4.30 -4.20 5.51
C ASN A 33 3.98 -3.23 4.38
N VAL A 34 3.53 -3.75 3.24
CA VAL A 34 3.20 -3.01 2.02
C VAL A 34 1.71 -3.18 1.74
N LEU A 35 0.96 -2.09 1.89
CA LEU A 35 -0.45 -2.04 1.56
C LEU A 35 -0.61 -1.51 0.14
N PHE A 36 -1.13 -2.35 -0.74
CA PHE A 36 -1.46 -1.98 -2.11
C PHE A 36 -2.90 -1.48 -2.21
N PHE A 37 -3.01 -0.24 -2.66
CA PHE A 37 -4.24 0.45 -2.98
C PHE A 37 -4.35 0.62 -4.49
N PRO A 38 -5.03 -0.30 -5.21
CA PRO A 38 -5.17 -0.21 -6.66
C PRO A 38 -6.00 1.00 -7.11
N GLY A 39 -6.98 1.43 -6.30
CA GLY A 39 -8.03 2.34 -6.77
C GLY A 39 -9.02 1.60 -7.68
N ASP A 40 -9.98 2.32 -8.27
CA ASP A 40 -10.97 1.70 -9.17
C ASP A 40 -10.30 1.34 -10.51
N PRO A 41 -10.16 0.04 -10.85
CA PRO A 41 -9.46 -0.39 -12.06
C PRO A 41 -10.10 0.14 -13.35
N LYS A 42 -11.37 0.56 -13.31
CA LYS A 42 -12.04 1.17 -14.48
C LYS A 42 -11.51 2.57 -14.80
N THR A 43 -11.05 3.29 -13.79
CA THR A 43 -10.59 4.69 -13.92
C THR A 43 -9.09 4.84 -13.73
N VAL A 44 -8.48 3.94 -12.96
CA VAL A 44 -7.04 3.89 -12.68
C VAL A 44 -6.40 2.81 -13.55
N LYS A 45 -6.03 3.18 -14.78
CA LYS A 45 -5.46 2.24 -15.77
C LYS A 45 -4.16 1.60 -15.28
N ASP A 46 -3.29 2.40 -14.66
CA ASP A 46 -1.98 1.96 -14.20
C ASP A 46 -2.04 1.01 -12.98
N ALA A 47 -3.23 0.76 -12.40
CA ALA A 47 -3.41 -0.13 -11.26
C ALA A 47 -3.00 -1.57 -11.60
N THR A 48 -3.29 -2.01 -12.82
CA THR A 48 -2.93 -3.35 -13.30
C THR A 48 -1.44 -3.52 -13.48
N ASP A 49 -0.74 -2.46 -13.89
CA ASP A 49 0.72 -2.50 -14.05
C ASP A 49 1.39 -2.64 -12.68
N VAL A 50 0.93 -1.87 -11.69
CA VAL A 50 1.44 -2.00 -10.31
C VAL A 50 1.09 -3.36 -9.71
N ALA A 51 -0.08 -3.93 -10.02
CA ALA A 51 -0.42 -5.29 -9.60
C ALA A 51 0.54 -6.35 -10.16
N VAL A 52 1.07 -6.15 -11.37
CA VAL A 52 2.09 -7.06 -11.95
C VAL A 52 3.48 -6.81 -11.36
N VAL A 53 3.80 -5.55 -11.02
CA VAL A 53 5.11 -5.18 -10.46
C VAL A 53 5.25 -5.59 -9.00
N LEU A 54 4.18 -5.54 -8.22
CA LEU A 54 4.22 -5.82 -6.77
C LEU A 54 4.86 -7.20 -6.46
N PRO A 55 4.48 -8.32 -7.10
CA PRO A 55 5.11 -9.62 -6.86
C PRO A 55 6.61 -9.65 -7.13
N GLU A 56 7.06 -8.95 -8.18
CA GLU A 56 8.48 -8.85 -8.49
C GLU A 56 9.24 -8.09 -7.40
N LEU A 57 8.65 -7.03 -6.85
CA LEU A 57 9.22 -6.32 -5.70
C LEU A 57 9.31 -7.24 -4.48
N MET A 58 8.25 -8.01 -4.20
CA MET A 58 8.25 -8.97 -3.08
C MET A 58 9.38 -10.00 -3.23
N HIS A 59 9.63 -10.48 -4.45
CA HIS A 59 10.71 -11.41 -4.75
C HIS A 59 12.10 -10.78 -4.53
N VAL A 60 12.33 -9.57 -5.06
CA VAL A 60 13.63 -8.87 -4.95
C VAL A 60 14.04 -8.61 -3.50
N PHE A 61 13.07 -8.33 -2.63
CA PHE A 61 13.32 -8.07 -1.22
C PHE A 61 13.24 -9.33 -0.33
N ALA A 62 13.18 -10.52 -0.93
CA ALA A 62 13.41 -11.83 -0.31
C ALA A 62 12.76 -12.02 1.09
N GLY A 63 11.46 -11.69 1.19
CA GLY A 63 10.68 -11.88 2.43
C GLY A 63 10.88 -10.80 3.51
N ARG A 64 11.57 -9.70 3.20
CA ARG A 64 11.63 -8.52 4.08
C ARG A 64 10.36 -7.66 4.02
N LEU A 65 9.51 -7.95 3.05
CA LEU A 65 8.23 -7.28 2.82
C LEU A 65 7.08 -8.25 3.07
N ASN A 66 5.98 -7.75 3.61
CA ASN A 66 4.70 -8.46 3.66
C ASN A 66 3.67 -7.68 2.85
N ALA A 67 3.04 -8.30 1.85
CA ALA A 67 2.09 -7.63 0.97
C ALA A 67 0.65 -7.85 1.43
N GLY A 68 -0.12 -6.75 1.45
CA GLY A 68 -1.56 -6.76 1.69
C GLY A 68 -2.26 -5.95 0.60
N VAL A 69 -3.44 -6.39 0.17
CA VAL A 69 -4.19 -5.77 -0.93
C VAL A 69 -5.51 -5.23 -0.40
N VAL A 70 -5.79 -3.96 -0.65
CA VAL A 70 -7.06 -3.32 -0.24
C VAL A 70 -8.00 -3.29 -1.44
N THR A 71 -8.92 -4.25 -1.49
CA THR A 71 -9.85 -4.49 -2.61
C THR A 71 -11.10 -3.61 -2.57
N ASP A 72 -11.63 -3.32 -1.38
CA ASP A 72 -12.78 -2.43 -1.21
C ASP A 72 -12.36 -0.96 -1.34
N VAL A 73 -12.29 -0.49 -2.58
CA VAL A 73 -11.91 0.88 -2.93
C VAL A 73 -12.85 1.93 -2.34
N PHE A 74 -14.14 1.62 -2.20
CA PHE A 74 -15.18 2.62 -1.90
C PHE A 74 -15.59 2.66 -0.42
N GLY A 75 -15.47 1.56 0.32
CA GLY A 75 -15.63 1.51 1.78
C GLY A 75 -14.29 1.64 2.50
N ASP A 76 -13.68 0.51 2.84
CA ASP A 76 -12.50 0.45 3.72
C ASP A 76 -11.28 1.18 3.14
N GLY A 77 -11.01 0.99 1.86
CA GLY A 77 -9.93 1.65 1.14
C GLY A 77 -10.07 3.17 1.13
N LYS A 78 -11.30 3.70 1.13
CA LYS A 78 -11.53 5.15 1.25
C LYS A 78 -11.15 5.67 2.64
N THR A 79 -11.39 4.89 3.68
CA THR A 79 -11.03 5.26 5.06
C THR A 79 -9.53 5.13 5.29
N LEU A 80 -8.93 4.04 4.83
CA LEU A 80 -7.49 3.82 4.87
C LEU A 80 -6.71 4.86 4.04
N LYS A 81 -7.23 5.26 2.86
CA LYS A 81 -6.67 6.40 2.11
C LYS A 81 -6.63 7.67 2.94
N ARG A 82 -7.69 7.99 3.69
CA ARG A 82 -7.69 9.16 4.59
C ARG A 82 -6.67 9.02 5.72
N ARG A 83 -6.55 7.83 6.31
CA ARG A 83 -5.57 7.53 7.36
C ARG A 83 -4.13 7.76 6.89
N TYR A 84 -3.80 7.31 5.68
CA TYR A 84 -2.46 7.43 5.12
C TYR A 84 -2.20 8.72 4.34
N GLY A 85 -3.24 9.43 3.92
CA GLY A 85 -3.14 10.76 3.32
C GLY A 85 -2.48 10.80 1.94
N PHE A 86 -2.47 9.70 1.18
CA PHE A 86 -1.93 9.70 -0.19
C PHE A 86 -2.93 10.32 -1.18
N SER A 87 -2.42 11.04 -2.18
CA SER A 87 -3.25 11.84 -3.09
C SER A 87 -3.65 11.10 -4.36
N GLN A 88 -2.82 10.17 -4.84
CA GLN A 88 -2.97 9.51 -6.14
C GLN A 88 -3.00 7.98 -6.02
N TYR A 89 -3.77 7.34 -6.91
CA TYR A 89 -3.79 5.90 -7.11
C TYR A 89 -2.99 5.54 -8.39
N PRO A 90 -2.54 4.28 -8.52
CA PRO A 90 -2.38 3.31 -7.44
C PRO A 90 -1.39 3.78 -6.37
N ALA A 91 -1.44 3.23 -5.16
CA ALA A 91 -0.47 3.54 -4.10
C ALA A 91 0.03 2.29 -3.38
N LEU A 92 1.31 2.30 -3.02
CA LEU A 92 1.96 1.33 -2.13
C LEU A 92 2.35 2.06 -0.86
N VAL A 93 1.65 1.78 0.23
CA VAL A 93 1.93 2.37 1.56
C VAL A 93 2.79 1.40 2.35
N PHE A 94 3.87 1.90 2.93
CA PHE A 94 4.84 1.14 3.70
C PHE A 94 4.69 1.45 5.19
N VAL A 95 4.53 0.40 5.99
CA VAL A 95 4.26 0.49 7.43
C VAL A 95 5.14 -0.53 8.16
N ARG A 96 5.73 -0.13 9.28
CA ARG A 96 6.58 -1.00 10.10
C ARG A 96 6.10 -0.98 11.53
N SER A 97 5.74 -2.14 12.08
CA SER A 97 5.25 -2.26 13.45
C SER A 97 4.08 -1.30 13.76
N GLY A 98 3.18 -1.11 12.81
CA GLY A 98 2.05 -0.17 12.89
C GLY A 98 2.37 1.28 12.53
N ASP A 99 3.65 1.66 12.46
CA ASP A 99 4.05 3.03 12.16
C ASP A 99 4.32 3.25 10.67
N TYR A 100 3.80 4.36 10.14
CA TYR A 100 3.97 4.73 8.73
C TYR A 100 5.45 5.01 8.41
N VAL A 101 5.92 4.54 7.26
CA VAL A 101 7.31 4.76 6.79
C VAL A 101 7.33 5.62 5.53
N GLY A 102 6.46 5.33 4.57
CA GLY A 102 6.45 6.01 3.28
C GLY A 102 5.32 5.54 2.37
N THR A 103 5.17 6.22 1.23
CA THR A 103 4.22 5.83 0.18
C THR A 103 4.87 6.04 -1.18
N ILE A 104 4.64 5.11 -2.11
CA ILE A 104 4.90 5.29 -3.53
C ILE A 104 3.56 5.37 -4.23
N MET A 105 3.35 6.41 -5.04
CA MET A 105 2.11 6.63 -5.78
C MET A 105 2.36 6.57 -7.28
N ARG A 106 1.31 6.20 -8.01
CA ARG A 106 1.32 5.94 -9.46
C ARG A 106 2.27 4.81 -9.83
N MET A 107 2.24 4.42 -11.10
CA MET A 107 3.29 3.59 -11.66
C MET A 107 4.59 4.39 -11.71
N ARG A 108 5.69 3.77 -11.29
CA ARG A 108 7.05 4.33 -11.31
C ARG A 108 8.00 3.44 -12.10
N ASP A 109 9.15 3.97 -12.44
CA ASP A 109 10.20 3.16 -13.05
C ASP A 109 10.79 2.16 -12.04
N TRP A 110 11.25 1.02 -12.55
CA TRP A 110 11.78 -0.07 -11.72
C TRP A 110 12.89 0.39 -10.75
N ALA A 111 13.84 1.19 -11.24
CA ALA A 111 14.94 1.69 -10.43
C ALA A 111 14.46 2.60 -9.28
N GLU A 112 13.38 3.36 -9.50
CA GLU A 112 12.79 4.20 -8.47
C GLU A 112 12.11 3.37 -7.38
N TYR A 113 11.35 2.33 -7.75
CA TYR A 113 10.78 1.40 -6.76
C TYR A 113 11.87 0.79 -5.88
N ILE A 114 12.94 0.25 -6.49
CA ILE A 114 14.04 -0.35 -5.74
C ILE A 114 14.73 0.67 -4.84
N GLY A 115 14.98 1.88 -5.34
CA GLY A 115 15.58 2.97 -4.57
C GLY A 115 14.74 3.36 -3.35
N SER A 116 13.46 3.67 -3.55
CA SER A 116 12.55 4.08 -2.48
C SER A 116 12.34 2.98 -1.44
N ILE A 117 12.19 1.72 -1.85
CA ILE A 117 12.00 0.62 -0.89
C ILE A 117 13.26 0.37 -0.07
N LYS A 118 14.46 0.47 -0.68
CA LYS A 118 15.72 0.40 0.07
C LYS A 118 15.84 1.51 1.11
N GLU A 119 15.41 2.73 0.77
CA GLU A 119 15.34 3.84 1.73
C GLU A 119 14.36 3.52 2.86
N PHE A 120 13.15 3.06 2.54
CA PHE A 120 12.13 2.72 3.52
C PHE A 120 12.54 1.55 4.43
N LEU A 121 13.38 0.64 3.97
CA LEU A 121 13.94 -0.44 4.79
C LEU A 121 14.83 0.06 5.93
N VAL A 122 15.49 1.21 5.78
CA VAL A 122 16.37 1.78 6.81
C VAL A 122 15.83 3.05 7.48
N ALA A 123 14.83 3.69 6.87
CA ALA A 123 14.23 4.90 7.40
C ALA A 123 13.52 4.65 8.74
N PRO A 124 13.60 5.60 9.70
CA PRO A 124 12.76 5.55 10.88
C PRO A 124 11.30 5.80 10.51
N PRO A 125 10.34 5.27 11.28
CA PRO A 125 8.93 5.58 11.07
C PRO A 125 8.65 7.08 11.23
N ARG A 126 7.62 7.56 10.53
CA ARG A 126 7.23 8.96 10.44
C ARG A 126 5.71 9.09 10.53
N ARG A 127 5.23 10.30 10.82
CA ARG A 127 3.79 10.58 10.80
C ARG A 127 3.28 10.47 9.35
N PRO A 128 2.16 9.77 9.09
CA PRO A 128 1.57 9.79 7.76
C PRO A 128 1.19 11.24 7.40
N PRO A 129 1.23 11.61 6.10
CA PRO A 129 0.89 12.95 5.64
C PRO A 129 -0.42 13.46 6.25
N GLY A 130 -1.42 12.57 6.37
CA GLY A 130 -2.72 12.85 6.95
C GLY A 130 -3.47 13.96 6.19
N PHE A 131 -4.79 14.00 6.30
CA PHE A 131 -5.48 15.27 6.09
C PHE A 131 -5.36 16.02 7.42
N SER A 132 -4.55 17.08 7.47
CA SER A 132 -4.52 17.99 8.62
C SER A 132 -5.95 18.46 8.87
N ILE A 133 -6.54 18.06 10.00
CA ILE A 133 -7.70 18.77 10.53
C ILE A 133 -7.12 20.04 11.16
N ASP A 134 -7.41 21.20 10.58
CA ASP A 134 -7.11 22.48 11.21
C ASP A 134 -7.78 22.49 12.59
N VAL A 135 -6.97 22.69 13.63
CA VAL A 135 -7.46 22.94 14.98
C VAL A 135 -8.09 24.33 14.94
N VAL A 136 -9.42 24.41 14.98
CA VAL A 136 -10.12 25.66 15.26
C VAL A 136 -9.84 26.00 16.73
N SER A 137 -8.86 26.88 16.96
CA SER A 137 -8.73 27.54 18.26
C SER A 137 -9.97 28.39 18.49
N ALA A 138 -10.65 28.14 19.62
CA ALA A 138 -11.82 28.87 20.11
C ALA A 138 -11.49 30.32 20.50
#